data_AF-A0A7V1AHX3-F1
#
_entry.id   AF-A0A7V1AHX3-F1
#
_cell.length_a   1.000
_cell.length_b   1.000
_cell.length_c   1.000
_cell.angle_alpha   90.00
_cell.angle_beta   90.00
_cell.angle_gamma   90.00
#
_symmetry.space_group_name_H-M   'P 1'
#
loop_
_entity.id
_entity.type
_entity.pdbx_description
1 polymer ?
#
loop_
_entity_poly.entity_id
_entity_poly.type
_entity_poly.pdbx_seq_one_letter_code
_entity_poly.pdbx_strand_id
1 'polypeptide(L)' 'MYPSLDTLEKIAKVLKVEIKDLFEFMHKTGSKEVSKSISTLLKEAGEDKQQLILKIIRTIVR' A
#
# COMPACT_ATOMS: atom_id res chain seq x y z
N MET A 1 16.22 7.29 3.13
CA MET A 1 15.85 7.15 4.56
C MET A 1 14.72 6.14 4.60
N TYR A 2 14.86 5.05 5.34
CA TYR A 2 13.79 4.06 5.50
C TYR A 2 13.04 4.36 6.81
N PRO A 3 11.73 4.10 6.88
CA PRO A 3 10.97 4.25 8.13
C PRO A 3 11.56 3.35 9.23
N SER A 4 11.44 3.80 10.50
CA SER A 4 11.83 2.98 11.64
C SER A 4 10.92 1.75 11.78
N LEU A 5 11.41 0.70 12.43
CA LEU A 5 10.63 -0.53 12.67
C LEU A 5 9.32 -0.22 13.43
N ASP A 6 9.37 0.66 14.42
CA ASP A 6 8.18 1.14 15.15
C ASP A 6 7.14 1.83 14.24
N THR A 7 7.61 2.59 13.24
CA THR A 7 6.72 3.22 12.24
C THR A 7 6.07 2.16 11.35
N LEU A 8 6.84 1.15 10.94
CA LEU A 8 6.34 0.03 10.13
C LEU A 8 5.31 -0.82 10.89
N GLU A 9 5.55 -1.08 12.18
CA GLU A 9 4.60 -1.77 13.05
C GLU A 9 3.26 -1.03 13.16
N LYS A 10 3.32 0.29 13.35
CA LYS A 10 2.11 1.14 13.40
C LYS A 10 1.34 1.07 12.09
N ILE A 11 2.02 1.11 10.95
CA ILE A 11 1.39 0.99 9.62
C ILE A 11 0.73 -0.38 9.47
N ALA A 12 1.44 -1.48 9.75
CA ALA A 12 0.91 -2.84 9.67
C ALA A 12 -0.33 -3.02 10.55
N LYS A 13 -0.28 -2.49 11.79
CA LYS A 13 -1.39 -2.53 12.75
C LYS A 13 -2.62 -1.76 12.26
N VAL A 14 -2.45 -0.57 11.69
CA VAL A 14 -3.56 0.22 11.12
C VAL A 14 -4.19 -0.48 9.92
N LEU A 15 -3.34 -1.07 9.06
CA LEU A 15 -3.79 -1.79 7.86
C LEU A 15 -4.31 -3.21 8.17
N LYS A 16 -4.13 -3.70 9.41
CA LYS A 16 -4.49 -5.06 9.85
C LYS A 16 -3.85 -6.16 8.99
N VAL A 17 -2.59 -5.96 8.62
CA VAL A 17 -1.76 -6.92 7.87
C VAL A 17 -0.54 -7.29 8.70
N GLU A 18 0.16 -8.38 8.35
CA GLU A 18 1.45 -8.68 8.97
C GLU A 18 2.53 -7.74 8.43
N ILE A 19 3.56 -7.46 9.23
CA ILE A 19 4.67 -6.57 8.81
C ILE A 19 5.35 -7.12 7.55
N LYS A 20 5.47 -8.45 7.42
CA LYS A 20 6.04 -9.10 6.23
C LYS A 20 5.29 -8.76 4.95
N ASP A 21 3.97 -8.54 5.05
CA ASP A 21 3.10 -8.25 3.91
C ASP A 21 3.37 -6.83 3.36
N LEU A 22 3.91 -5.92 4.19
CA LEU A 22 4.39 -4.62 3.74
C LEU A 22 5.59 -4.74 2.79
N PHE A 23 6.34 -5.84 2.88
CA PHE A 23 7.57 -6.10 2.14
C PHE A 23 7.41 -7.15 1.04
N GLU A 24 6.30 -7.87 0.99
CA GLU A 24 6.02 -8.89 -0.04
C GLU A 24 6.12 -8.32 -1.48
N PHE A 25 5.87 -7.02 -1.65
CA PHE A 25 5.97 -6.33 -2.93
C PHE A 25 7.36 -5.77 -3.26
N MET A 26 8.30 -5.76 -2.30
CA MET A 26 9.60 -5.11 -2.49
C MET A 26 10.60 -5.95 -3.28
N HIS A 27 10.36 -7.26 -3.43
CA HIS A 27 11.24 -8.15 -4.17
C HIS A 27 10.66 -8.44 -5.57
N LYS A 28 11.10 -7.65 -6.57
CA LYS A 28 10.97 -7.94 -8.02
C LYS A 28 9.63 -7.63 -8.70
N THR A 29 9.10 -6.42 -8.54
CA THR A 29 8.08 -5.93 -9.50
C THR A 29 8.56 -4.62 -10.13
N GLY A 30 8.69 -4.59 -11.46
CA GLY A 30 9.03 -3.36 -12.16
C GLY A 30 7.94 -2.30 -11.96
N SER A 31 8.27 -1.02 -12.08
CA SER A 31 7.30 0.10 -11.93
C SER A 31 6.00 -0.09 -12.75
N LYS A 32 6.11 -0.72 -13.93
CA LYS A 32 4.95 -1.11 -14.76
C LYS A 32 4.05 -2.16 -14.11
N GLU A 33 4.61 -3.16 -13.44
CA GLU A 33 3.84 -4.21 -12.79
C GLU A 33 3.18 -3.69 -11.52
N VAL A 34 3.87 -2.85 -10.75
CA VAL A 34 3.28 -2.16 -9.59
C VAL A 34 2.05 -1.35 -10.02
N SER A 35 2.18 -0.54 -11.07
CA SER A 35 1.08 0.27 -11.60
C SER A 35 -0.11 -0.58 -12.08
N LYS A 36 0.18 -1.73 -12.71
CA LYS A 36 -0.83 -2.68 -13.17
C LYS A 36 -1.56 -3.34 -11.99
N SER A 37 -0.83 -3.79 -10.98
CA SER A 37 -1.42 -4.39 -9.77
C SER A 37 -2.30 -3.41 -9.01
N ILE A 38 -1.86 -2.16 -8.84
CA ILE A 38 -2.69 -1.11 -8.23
C ILE A 38 -3.96 -0.88 -9.04
N SER A 39 -3.85 -0.82 -10.38
CA SER A 39 -5.02 -0.62 -11.25
C SER A 39 -6.01 -1.79 -11.16
N THR A 40 -5.54 -3.03 -11.03
CA THR A 40 -6.38 -4.21 -10.83
C THR A 40 -7.10 -4.15 -9.49
N LEU A 41 -6.38 -3.90 -8.40
CA LEU A 41 -6.95 -3.79 -7.06
C LEU A 41 -7.99 -2.66 -6.96
N LEU A 42 -7.75 -1.55 -7.65
CA LEU A 42 -8.72 -0.45 -7.73
C LEU A 42 -10.01 -0.86 -8.46
N LYS A 43 -9.93 -1.67 -9.52
CA LYS A 43 -11.13 -2.15 -10.24
C LYS A 43 -11.97 -3.10 -9.41
N GLU A 44 -11.34 -3.90 -8.55
CA GLU A 44 -12.01 -4.83 -7.64
C GLU A 44 -12.56 -4.14 -6.39
N ALA A 45 -12.03 -2.96 -6.05
CA ALA A 45 -12.51 -2.16 -4.95
C ALA A 45 -13.79 -1.39 -5.33
N GLY A 46 -14.83 -1.51 -4.49
CA GLY A 46 -16.00 -0.64 -4.56
C GLY A 46 -15.64 0.83 -4.31
N GLU A 47 -16.53 1.73 -4.75
CA GLU A 47 -16.29 3.18 -4.79
C GLU A 47 -15.84 3.76 -3.42
N ASP A 48 -16.46 3.33 -2.32
CA ASP A 48 -16.09 3.75 -0.96
C ASP A 48 -14.62 3.41 -0.61
N LYS A 49 -14.16 2.23 -1.03
CA LYS A 49 -12.78 1.78 -0.81
C LYS A 49 -11.81 2.52 -1.73
N GLN A 50 -12.20 2.80 -2.97
CA GLN A 50 -11.39 3.60 -3.89
C GLN A 50 -11.13 5.00 -3.35
N GLN A 51 -12.15 5.65 -2.75
CA GLN A 51 -11.98 6.96 -2.12
C GLN A 51 -11.01 6.92 -0.92
N LEU A 52 -11.10 5.87 -0.10
CA LEU A 52 -10.18 5.67 1.02
C LEU A 52 -8.74 5.43 0.53
N ILE A 53 -8.55 4.58 -0.48
CA ILE A 53 -7.25 4.32 -1.10
C ILE A 53 -6.66 5.62 -1.64
N LEU A 54 -7.45 6.44 -2.34
CA LEU A 54 -7.00 7.72 -2.85
C LEU A 54 -6.58 8.69 -1.73
N LYS A 55 -7.30 8.72 -0.61
CA LYS A 55 -6.91 9.52 0.58
C LYS A 55 -5.56 9.06 1.13
N ILE A 56 -5.36 7.76 1.31
CA ILE A 56 -4.11 7.18 1.82
C ILE A 56 -2.95 7.48 0.88
N ILE A 57 -3.11 7.25 -0.43
CA ILE A 57 -2.08 7.56 -1.43
C ILE A 57 -1.73 9.05 -1.39
N ARG A 58 -2.72 9.95 -1.30
CA ARG A 58 -2.47 11.39 -1.19
C ARG A 58 -1.67 11.75 0.07
N THR A 59 -1.96 11.14 1.21
CA THR A 59 -1.22 11.34 2.47
C THR A 59 0.21 10.82 2.42
N ILE A 60 0.48 9.79 1.61
CA ILE A 60 1.84 9.25 1.46
C ILE A 60 2.66 10.09 0.47
N VAL A 61 2.02 10.62 -0.59
CA VAL A 61 2.68 11.36 -1.67
C VAL A 61 2.85 12.85 -1.37
N ARG A 62 1.95 13.45 -0.59
CA ARG A 62 1.97 14.86 -0.15
C ARG A 62 2.05 14.96 1.35
#